data_AF-A0A8S3PZL1-F1
#
_entry.id   AF-A0A8S3PZL1-F1
#
_cell.length_a   1.000
_cell.length_b   1.000
_cell.length_c   1.000
_cell.angle_alpha   90.00
_cell.angle_beta   90.00
_cell.angle_gamma   90.00
#
_symmetry.space_group_name_H-M   'P 1'
#
loop_
_entity.id
_entity.type
_entity.pdbx_description
1 polymer ?
#
loop_
_entity_poly.entity_id
_entity_poly.type
_entity_poly.pdbx_seq_one_letter_code
_entity_poly.pdbx_strand_id
1 'polypeptide(L)'
;MIEACKAGFHKTAEVMISEVDMNKVDVTSIITAMLSSIHNNKSKDLFIFLIQNIDKTCCRWIEIITIIVELKLYSYIELILQHVDNTKIDMMKIVRNKMNVLSENELKVLILSIKRELIDINYIAWAAFKIGYHEIVIWSIMNDNQKVIDKSELFYKAIFNCNTNVMHYLLENVDHGLLDIETAVDVACRRGKYNMVKMLLLNVEDKEIDVSSNR
;
A
#
# COMPACT_ATOMS: atom_id res chain seq x y z
N MET A 1 0.23 30.97 -14.30
CA MET A 1 0.97 29.70 -14.18
C MET A 1 0.35 28.56 -14.98
N ILE A 2 -0.91 28.16 -14.75
CA ILE A 2 -1.58 27.06 -15.48
C ILE A 2 -1.52 27.24 -17.00
N GLU A 3 -1.89 28.42 -17.51
CA GLU A 3 -1.86 28.70 -18.95
C GLU A 3 -0.43 28.67 -19.52
N ALA A 4 0.58 29.09 -18.75
CA ALA A 4 1.98 28.96 -19.14
C ALA A 4 2.41 27.49 -19.25
N CYS A 5 1.93 26.63 -18.34
CA CYS A 5 2.18 25.19 -18.38
C CYS A 5 1.51 24.52 -19.60
N LYS A 6 0.25 24.88 -19.89
CA LYS A 6 -0.48 24.37 -21.06
C LYS A 6 0.18 24.80 -22.38
N ALA A 7 0.65 26.05 -22.45
CA ALA A 7 1.29 26.60 -23.63
C ALA A 7 2.76 26.15 -23.83
N GLY A 8 3.33 25.35 -22.91
CA GLY A 8 4.71 24.89 -22.99
C GLY A 8 5.76 25.97 -22.69
N PHE A 9 5.37 27.08 -22.05
CA PHE A 9 6.27 28.15 -21.62
C PHE A 9 6.95 27.79 -20.30
N HIS A 10 7.79 26.74 -20.31
CA HIS A 10 8.37 26.16 -19.11
C HIS A 10 9.18 27.17 -18.27
N LYS A 11 10.06 27.98 -18.88
CA LYS A 11 10.81 29.03 -18.16
C LYS A 11 9.91 30.04 -17.46
N THR A 12 8.83 30.46 -18.12
CA THR A 12 7.86 31.39 -17.52
C THR A 12 7.14 30.74 -16.35
N ALA A 13 6.82 29.45 -16.46
CA ALA A 13 6.24 28.68 -15.36
C ALA A 13 7.23 28.51 -14.18
N GLU A 14 8.53 28.26 -14.42
CA GLU A 14 9.55 28.18 -13.36
C GLU A 14 9.63 29.46 -12.54
N VAL A 15 9.71 30.61 -13.21
CA VAL A 15 9.74 31.92 -12.53
C VAL A 15 8.48 32.08 -11.67
N MET A 16 7.30 31.78 -12.22
CA MET A 16 6.05 31.86 -11.47
C MET A 16 6.01 30.91 -10.26
N ILE A 17 6.56 29.70 -10.37
CA ILE A 17 6.65 28.75 -9.24
C ILE A 17 7.56 29.32 -8.14
N SER A 18 8.69 29.93 -8.52
CA SER A 18 9.66 30.46 -7.55
C SER A 18 9.18 31.72 -6.80
N GLU A 19 8.24 32.46 -7.37
CA GLU A 19 7.76 33.73 -6.82
C GLU A 19 6.45 33.60 -6.02
N VAL A 20 5.77 32.44 -6.12
CA VAL A 20 4.44 32.26 -5.53
C VAL A 20 4.49 31.28 -4.37
N ASP A 21 3.79 31.63 -3.29
CA ASP A 21 3.52 30.73 -2.17
C ASP A 21 2.66 29.54 -2.63
N MET A 22 3.32 28.41 -2.90
CA MET A 22 2.71 27.19 -3.44
C MET A 22 1.62 26.61 -2.53
N ASN A 23 1.60 26.96 -1.24
CA ASN A 23 0.54 26.54 -0.31
C ASN A 23 -0.81 27.21 -0.62
N LYS A 24 -0.82 28.32 -1.38
CA LYS A 24 -2.04 29.07 -1.74
C LYS A 24 -2.54 28.81 -3.15
N VAL A 25 -1.79 28.04 -3.95
CA VAL A 25 -2.12 27.81 -5.37
C VAL A 25 -2.81 26.46 -5.54
N ASP A 26 -3.68 26.31 -6.54
CA ASP A 26 -4.24 25.01 -6.90
C ASP A 26 -3.19 24.12 -7.60
N VAL A 27 -2.37 23.45 -6.79
CA VAL A 27 -1.29 22.53 -7.23
C VAL A 27 -1.83 21.41 -8.12
N THR A 28 -3.05 20.94 -7.84
CA THR A 28 -3.69 19.89 -8.64
C THR A 28 -3.88 20.34 -10.09
N SER A 29 -4.48 21.51 -10.31
CA SER A 29 -4.68 22.05 -11.66
C SER A 29 -3.37 22.36 -12.39
N ILE A 30 -2.33 22.78 -11.66
CA ILE A 30 -0.99 23.02 -12.23
C ILE A 30 -0.39 21.71 -12.71
N ILE A 31 -0.37 20.69 -11.85
CA ILE A 31 0.16 19.38 -12.18
C ILE A 31 -0.62 18.79 -13.36
N THR A 32 -1.96 18.74 -13.31
CA THR A 32 -2.76 18.23 -14.44
C THR A 32 -2.44 18.97 -15.74
N ALA A 33 -2.25 20.29 -15.70
CA ALA A 33 -1.85 21.07 -16.88
C ALA A 33 -0.44 20.71 -17.38
N MET A 34 0.55 20.53 -16.50
CA MET A 34 1.90 20.12 -16.86
C MET A 34 1.95 18.68 -17.40
N LEU A 35 1.17 17.78 -16.81
CA LEU A 35 1.11 16.38 -17.20
C LEU A 35 0.28 16.18 -18.48
N SER A 36 -0.63 17.10 -18.81
CA SER A 36 -1.31 17.09 -20.12
C SER A 36 -0.36 17.41 -21.29
N SER A 37 0.83 17.98 -21.00
CA SER A 37 1.87 18.30 -21.98
C SER A 37 3.13 17.42 -21.84
N ILE A 38 3.03 16.26 -21.17
CA ILE A 38 4.20 15.47 -20.70
C ILE A 38 5.02 14.76 -21.78
N HIS A 39 4.59 14.78 -23.05
CA HIS A 39 5.33 14.15 -24.14
C HIS A 39 6.69 14.80 -24.44
N ASN A 40 7.10 15.83 -23.68
CA ASN A 40 8.35 16.56 -23.82
C ASN A 40 9.19 16.46 -22.54
N ASN A 41 10.49 16.17 -22.68
CA ASN A 41 11.46 16.16 -21.56
C ASN A 41 11.45 17.45 -20.73
N LYS A 42 11.12 18.60 -21.33
CA LYS A 42 10.99 19.87 -20.59
C LYS A 42 9.85 19.89 -19.58
N SER A 43 8.77 19.15 -19.83
CA SER A 43 7.66 19.02 -18.88
C SER A 43 8.07 18.19 -17.66
N LYS A 44 8.99 17.23 -17.82
CA LYS A 44 9.59 16.47 -16.74
C LYS A 44 10.44 17.35 -15.82
N ASP A 45 11.34 18.15 -16.40
CA ASP A 45 12.21 19.04 -15.62
C ASP A 45 11.39 20.07 -14.84
N LEU A 46 10.36 20.64 -15.47
CA LEU A 46 9.45 21.57 -14.82
C LEU A 46 8.65 20.90 -13.69
N PHE A 47 8.23 19.65 -13.88
CA PHE A 47 7.55 18.87 -12.83
C PHE A 47 8.48 18.64 -11.63
N ILE A 48 9.74 18.25 -11.87
CA ILE A 48 10.76 18.10 -10.82
C ILE A 48 10.95 19.41 -10.07
N PHE A 49 11.07 20.53 -10.79
CA PHE A 49 11.22 21.86 -10.21
C PHE A 49 10.02 22.21 -9.32
N LEU A 50 8.80 21.93 -9.76
CA LEU A 50 7.60 22.11 -8.94
C LEU A 50 7.67 21.31 -7.64
N ILE A 51 7.98 20.01 -7.73
CA ILE A 51 8.11 19.11 -6.57
C ILE A 51 9.14 19.64 -5.56
N GLN A 52 10.26 20.20 -6.03
CA GLN A 52 11.30 20.79 -5.17
C GLN A 52 10.86 22.08 -4.45
N ASN A 53 9.88 22.80 -5.00
CA ASN A 53 9.39 24.07 -4.45
C ASN A 53 8.09 23.91 -3.65
N ILE A 54 7.50 22.71 -3.59
CA ILE A 54 6.37 22.43 -2.71
C ILE A 54 6.91 22.20 -1.30
N ASP A 55 6.29 22.89 -0.34
CA ASP A 55 6.62 22.74 1.08
C ASP A 55 6.54 21.26 1.49
N LYS A 56 7.62 20.76 2.10
CA LYS A 56 7.73 19.38 2.52
C LYS A 56 6.72 18.98 3.59
N THR A 57 6.21 19.95 4.35
CA THR A 57 5.18 19.74 5.37
C THR A 57 3.76 19.75 4.79
N CYS A 58 3.62 20.03 3.49
CA CYS A 58 2.33 20.25 2.87
C CYS A 58 1.51 18.96 2.77
N CYS A 59 0.28 18.97 3.28
CA CYS A 59 -0.68 17.86 3.19
C CYS A 59 -1.03 17.47 1.74
N ARG A 60 -0.59 18.27 0.76
CA ARG A 60 -0.86 18.13 -0.68
C ARG A 60 -0.07 17.04 -1.36
N TRP A 61 0.96 16.47 -0.73
CA TRP A 61 1.66 15.30 -1.29
C TRP A 61 0.71 14.14 -1.61
N ILE A 62 -0.38 13.99 -0.83
CA ILE A 62 -1.45 13.02 -1.12
C ILE A 62 -2.10 13.30 -2.47
N GLU A 63 -2.44 14.56 -2.76
CA GLU A 63 -3.09 14.97 -4.01
C GLU A 63 -2.14 14.74 -5.19
N ILE A 64 -0.88 15.12 -5.04
CA ILE A 64 0.18 14.93 -6.05
C ILE A 64 0.34 13.44 -6.39
N ILE A 65 0.48 12.59 -5.36
CA ILE A 65 0.62 11.13 -5.54
C ILE A 65 -0.65 10.56 -6.18
N THR A 66 -1.84 11.02 -5.76
CA THR A 66 -3.12 10.57 -6.34
C THR A 66 -3.19 10.85 -7.83
N ILE A 67 -2.88 12.08 -8.25
CA ILE A 67 -2.89 12.49 -9.66
C ILE A 67 -1.92 11.65 -10.48
N ILE A 68 -0.73 11.37 -9.94
CA ILE A 68 0.28 10.57 -10.64
C ILE A 68 -0.11 9.12 -10.78
N VAL A 69 -0.74 8.55 -9.75
CA VAL A 69 -1.31 7.21 -9.81
C VAL A 69 -2.46 7.17 -10.83
N GLU A 70 -3.36 8.16 -10.83
CA GLU A 70 -4.44 8.30 -11.82
C GLU A 70 -3.92 8.39 -13.25
N LEU A 71 -2.84 9.13 -13.46
CA LEU A 71 -2.22 9.31 -14.77
C LEU A 71 -1.21 8.22 -15.13
N LYS A 72 -1.05 7.19 -14.28
CA LYS A 72 -0.13 6.06 -14.48
C LYS A 72 1.33 6.47 -14.69
N LEU A 73 1.76 7.57 -14.08
CA LEU A 73 3.12 8.14 -14.23
C LEU A 73 4.09 7.60 -13.18
N TYR A 74 4.17 6.28 -13.08
CA TYR A 74 4.84 5.61 -11.96
C TYR A 74 6.35 5.88 -11.87
N SER A 75 7.00 6.23 -12.98
CA SER A 75 8.41 6.63 -13.02
C SER A 75 8.71 7.91 -12.24
N TYR A 76 7.70 8.73 -11.93
CA TYR A 76 7.83 9.96 -11.15
C TYR A 76 7.64 9.74 -9.65
N ILE A 77 7.16 8.56 -9.25
CA ILE A 77 6.80 8.30 -7.86
C ILE A 77 8.06 8.14 -7.01
N GLU A 78 9.09 7.45 -7.49
CA GLU A 78 10.38 7.42 -6.79
C GLU A 78 10.94 8.82 -6.56
N LEU A 79 10.78 9.70 -7.55
CA LEU A 79 11.29 11.06 -7.48
C LEU A 79 10.51 11.92 -6.48
N ILE A 80 9.19 11.75 -6.38
CA ILE A 80 8.38 12.39 -5.34
C ILE A 80 8.72 11.86 -3.97
N LEU A 81 8.82 10.54 -3.84
CA LEU A 81 9.14 9.89 -2.57
C LEU A 81 10.52 10.33 -2.05
N GLN A 82 11.46 10.75 -2.91
CA GLN A 82 12.73 11.36 -2.52
C GLN A 82 12.60 12.74 -1.86
N HIS A 83 11.52 13.49 -2.14
CA HIS A 83 11.34 14.87 -1.69
C HIS A 83 10.31 15.02 -0.56
N VAL A 84 9.48 13.99 -0.36
CA VAL A 84 8.62 13.84 0.82
C VAL A 84 9.50 13.56 2.04
N ASP A 85 9.50 14.46 3.02
CA ASP A 85 10.06 14.16 4.35
C ASP A 85 9.16 13.12 5.06
N ASN A 86 9.72 12.40 6.04
CA ASN A 86 9.08 11.32 6.82
C ASN A 86 7.77 11.71 7.56
N THR A 87 7.22 12.90 7.32
CA THR A 87 5.83 13.21 7.64
C THR A 87 4.92 12.13 7.06
N LYS A 88 4.28 11.35 7.95
CA LYS A 88 3.33 10.30 7.62
C LYS A 88 2.28 10.85 6.65
N ILE A 89 2.48 10.61 5.36
CA ILE A 89 1.49 10.91 4.34
C ILE A 89 0.31 10.01 4.62
N ASP A 90 -0.90 10.58 4.76
CA ASP A 90 -2.13 9.81 4.86
C ASP A 90 -2.50 9.22 3.48
N MET A 91 -1.62 8.36 2.96
CA MET A 91 -1.84 7.58 1.74
C MET A 91 -3.11 6.74 1.84
N MET A 92 -3.70 6.62 3.03
CA MET A 92 -4.97 5.94 3.21
C MET A 92 -6.12 6.53 2.43
N LYS A 93 -6.13 7.84 2.19
CA LYS A 93 -7.18 8.43 1.37
C LYS A 93 -7.08 7.96 -0.09
N ILE A 94 -5.86 7.77 -0.58
CA ILE A 94 -5.56 7.26 -1.94
C ILE A 94 -5.92 5.78 -2.02
N VAL A 95 -5.43 5.03 -1.03
CA VAL A 95 -5.53 3.58 -0.96
C VAL A 95 -6.99 3.14 -0.72
N ARG A 96 -7.74 3.75 0.21
CA ARG A 96 -9.17 3.44 0.45
C ARG A 96 -10.06 3.66 -0.77
N ASN A 97 -9.77 4.67 -1.58
CA ASN A 97 -10.64 5.04 -2.71
C ASN A 97 -10.44 4.18 -3.96
N LYS A 98 -9.31 3.46 -4.08
CA LYS A 98 -8.93 2.71 -5.30
C LYS A 98 -8.74 1.21 -5.13
N MET A 99 -8.95 0.70 -3.92
CA MET A 99 -8.46 -0.60 -3.52
C MET A 99 -9.16 -1.82 -4.15
N ASN A 100 -10.12 -1.67 -5.06
CA ASN A 100 -10.82 -2.82 -5.63
C ASN A 100 -10.02 -3.55 -6.74
N VAL A 101 -9.04 -2.90 -7.39
CA VAL A 101 -8.04 -3.52 -8.29
C VAL A 101 -6.76 -2.66 -8.28
N LEU A 102 -5.77 -2.93 -7.40
CA LEU A 102 -4.45 -2.33 -7.50
C LEU A 102 -3.68 -2.97 -8.67
N SER A 103 -3.26 -2.16 -9.63
CA SER A 103 -2.32 -2.54 -10.67
C SER A 103 -0.93 -2.84 -10.10
N GLU A 104 -0.09 -3.58 -10.85
CA GLU A 104 1.29 -3.91 -10.45
C GLU A 104 2.11 -2.66 -10.07
N ASN A 105 1.84 -1.55 -10.75
CA ASN A 105 2.54 -0.32 -10.46
C ASN A 105 2.01 0.38 -9.20
N GLU A 106 0.69 0.34 -8.93
CA GLU A 106 0.13 0.81 -7.65
C GLU A 106 0.66 0.00 -6.47
N LEU A 107 0.87 -1.31 -6.67
CA LEU A 107 1.52 -2.18 -5.71
C LEU A 107 2.97 -1.75 -5.43
N LYS A 108 3.77 -1.46 -6.48
CA LYS A 108 5.15 -0.96 -6.32
C LYS A 108 5.20 0.32 -5.50
N VAL A 109 4.26 1.24 -5.73
CA VAL A 109 4.16 2.49 -4.97
C VAL A 109 3.89 2.23 -3.51
N LEU A 110 2.94 1.35 -3.21
CA LEU A 110 2.61 0.97 -1.84
C LEU A 110 3.83 0.37 -1.12
N ILE A 111 4.54 -0.56 -1.78
CA ILE A 111 5.75 -1.19 -1.25
C ILE A 111 6.84 -0.15 -0.98
N LEU A 112 7.10 0.78 -1.91
CA LEU A 112 8.09 1.85 -1.74
C LEU A 112 7.73 2.79 -0.58
N SER A 113 6.43 3.04 -0.39
CA SER A 113 5.92 3.90 0.67
C SER A 113 6.13 3.28 2.05
N ILE A 114 5.96 1.96 2.17
CA ILE A 114 6.26 1.22 3.40
C ILE A 114 7.76 1.20 3.68
N LYS A 115 8.59 0.94 2.66
CA LYS A 115 10.06 0.91 2.81
C LYS A 115 10.64 2.23 3.30
N ARG A 116 9.95 3.35 3.06
CA ARG A 116 10.32 4.69 3.54
C ARG A 116 9.61 5.09 4.84
N GLU A 117 8.94 4.15 5.50
CA GLU A 117 8.19 4.37 6.74
C GLU A 117 7.10 5.46 6.64
N LEU A 118 6.65 5.76 5.42
CA LEU A 118 5.59 6.75 5.18
C LEU A 118 4.21 6.21 5.58
N ILE A 119 4.07 4.88 5.58
CA ILE A 119 2.84 4.18 5.95
C ILE A 119 3.18 3.05 6.90
N ASP A 120 2.30 2.87 7.90
CA ASP A 120 2.37 1.77 8.85
C ASP A 120 2.08 0.42 8.16
N ILE A 121 3.02 -0.52 8.30
CA ILE A 121 2.96 -1.85 7.70
C ILE A 121 1.77 -2.67 8.22
N ASN A 122 1.39 -2.52 9.50
CA ASN A 122 0.23 -3.19 10.08
C ASN A 122 -1.05 -2.76 9.38
N TYR A 123 -1.16 -1.45 9.19
CA TYR A 123 -2.34 -0.88 8.59
C TYR A 123 -2.50 -1.43 7.15
N ILE A 124 -1.41 -1.46 6.38
CA ILE A 124 -1.44 -1.98 5.01
C ILE A 124 -1.74 -3.47 4.97
N ALA A 125 -1.15 -4.27 5.85
CA ALA A 125 -1.47 -5.69 5.97
C ALA A 125 -2.97 -5.87 6.18
N TRP A 126 -3.59 -5.12 7.10
CA TRP A 126 -5.03 -5.22 7.36
C TRP A 126 -5.90 -4.74 6.21
N ALA A 127 -5.51 -3.65 5.55
CA ALA A 127 -6.25 -3.13 4.41
C ALA A 127 -6.20 -4.14 3.25
N ALA A 128 -5.00 -4.57 2.85
CA ALA A 128 -4.79 -5.59 1.82
C ALA A 128 -5.54 -6.88 2.13
N PHE A 129 -5.54 -7.30 3.40
CA PHE A 129 -6.24 -8.48 3.85
C PHE A 129 -7.75 -8.39 3.64
N LYS A 130 -8.38 -7.24 3.95
CA LYS A 130 -9.83 -7.04 3.75
C LYS A 130 -10.25 -7.12 2.28
N ILE A 131 -9.34 -6.87 1.37
CA ILE A 131 -9.59 -6.80 -0.07
C ILE A 131 -9.20 -8.09 -0.78
N GLY A 132 -8.36 -8.92 -0.16
CA GLY A 132 -7.91 -10.18 -0.72
C GLY A 132 -6.55 -10.11 -1.43
N TYR A 133 -5.78 -9.03 -1.26
CA TYR A 133 -4.39 -8.94 -1.76
C TYR A 133 -3.42 -9.70 -0.86
N HIS A 134 -3.49 -11.02 -0.95
CA HIS A 134 -2.70 -11.94 -0.13
C HIS A 134 -1.18 -11.74 -0.33
N GLU A 135 -0.72 -11.34 -1.51
CA GLU A 135 0.70 -11.07 -1.77
C GLU A 135 1.22 -9.88 -0.95
N ILE A 136 0.42 -8.81 -0.82
CA ILE A 136 0.76 -7.66 0.03
C ILE A 136 0.75 -8.08 1.50
N VAL A 137 -0.23 -8.87 1.91
CA VAL A 137 -0.32 -9.37 3.29
C VAL A 137 0.92 -10.18 3.63
N ILE A 138 1.29 -11.14 2.77
CA ILE A 138 2.49 -11.98 2.93
C ILE A 138 3.75 -11.12 2.96
N TRP A 139 3.91 -10.21 2.00
CA TRP A 139 5.04 -9.29 1.98
C TRP A 139 5.12 -8.45 3.27
N SER A 140 3.97 -8.00 3.78
CA SER A 140 3.91 -7.22 5.02
C SER A 140 4.35 -8.06 6.22
N ILE A 141 3.92 -9.32 6.32
CA ILE A 141 4.36 -10.25 7.37
C ILE A 141 5.87 -10.51 7.28
N MET A 142 6.40 -10.72 6.07
CA MET A 142 7.84 -10.96 5.84
C MET A 142 8.73 -9.78 6.26
N ASN A 143 8.21 -8.56 6.16
CA ASN A 143 8.97 -7.33 6.39
C ASN A 143 8.61 -6.67 7.72
N ASP A 144 7.81 -7.32 8.57
CA ASP A 144 7.44 -6.83 9.89
C ASP A 144 8.58 -7.02 10.91
N ASN A 145 9.61 -6.19 10.76
CA ASN A 145 10.81 -6.21 11.61
C ASN A 145 10.51 -5.92 13.08
N GLN A 146 9.39 -5.26 13.37
CA GLN A 146 8.99 -4.86 14.73
C GLN A 146 7.96 -5.82 15.35
N LYS A 147 7.56 -6.88 14.63
CA LYS A 147 6.54 -7.86 15.06
C LYS A 147 5.23 -7.19 15.48
N VAL A 148 4.86 -6.11 14.77
CA VAL A 148 3.66 -5.35 15.09
C VAL A 148 2.40 -6.05 14.55
N ILE A 149 2.53 -6.90 13.53
CA ILE A 149 1.43 -7.69 12.96
C ILE A 149 1.17 -8.85 13.91
N ASP A 150 -0.02 -8.86 14.52
CA ASP A 150 -0.50 -10.03 15.25
C ASP A 150 -0.82 -11.17 14.26
N LYS A 151 0.13 -12.09 14.15
CA LYS A 151 0.05 -13.25 13.25
C LYS A 151 -1.06 -14.21 13.66
N SER A 152 -1.38 -14.31 14.95
CA SER A 152 -2.46 -15.16 15.46
C SER A 152 -3.82 -14.58 15.08
N GLU A 153 -4.02 -13.26 15.25
CA GLU A 153 -5.23 -12.58 14.79
C GLU A 153 -5.41 -12.71 13.28
N LEU A 154 -4.31 -12.51 12.52
CA LEU A 154 -4.32 -12.63 11.08
C LEU A 154 -4.64 -14.06 10.61
N PHE A 155 -4.16 -15.07 11.33
CA PHE A 155 -4.46 -16.48 11.07
C PHE A 155 -5.95 -16.79 11.23
N TYR A 156 -6.58 -16.40 12.35
CA TYR A 156 -8.01 -16.62 12.55
C TYR A 156 -8.87 -15.88 11.52
N LYS A 157 -8.48 -14.65 11.17
CA LYS A 157 -9.16 -13.92 10.11
C LYS A 157 -8.98 -14.58 8.75
N ALA A 158 -7.81 -15.14 8.44
CA ALA A 158 -7.56 -15.87 7.19
C ALA A 158 -8.51 -17.07 7.07
N ILE A 159 -8.71 -17.81 8.16
CA ILE A 159 -9.71 -18.90 8.22
C ILE A 159 -11.13 -18.36 7.98
N PHE A 160 -11.49 -17.28 8.67
CA PHE A 160 -12.82 -16.68 8.57
C PHE A 160 -13.17 -16.25 7.15
N ASN A 161 -12.19 -15.65 6.45
CA ASN A 161 -12.32 -15.15 5.09
C ASN A 161 -11.95 -16.18 4.01
N CYS A 162 -11.59 -17.40 4.42
CA CYS A 162 -11.14 -18.45 3.51
C CYS A 162 -9.95 -18.07 2.63
N ASN A 163 -9.03 -17.26 3.16
CA ASN A 163 -7.83 -16.85 2.45
C ASN A 163 -6.75 -17.93 2.58
N THR A 164 -6.78 -18.92 1.68
CA THR A 164 -5.86 -20.06 1.66
C THR A 164 -4.41 -19.63 1.56
N ASN A 165 -4.11 -18.60 0.77
CA ASN A 165 -2.73 -18.22 0.46
C ASN A 165 -2.04 -17.61 1.68
N VAL A 166 -2.74 -16.71 2.39
CA VAL A 166 -2.24 -16.15 3.65
C VAL A 166 -2.11 -17.26 4.70
N MET A 167 -3.08 -18.17 4.79
CA MET A 167 -3.05 -19.25 5.77
C MET A 167 -1.93 -20.26 5.50
N HIS A 168 -1.64 -20.60 4.23
CA HIS A 168 -0.50 -21.45 3.86
C HIS A 168 0.81 -20.81 4.30
N TYR A 169 0.99 -19.55 3.95
CA TYR A 169 2.18 -18.80 4.34
C TYR A 169 2.36 -18.77 5.86
N LEU A 170 1.28 -18.50 6.61
CA LEU A 170 1.32 -18.48 8.07
C LEU A 170 1.67 -19.85 8.66
N LEU A 171 1.10 -20.94 8.15
CA LEU A 171 1.40 -22.30 8.65
C LEU A 171 2.84 -22.72 8.37
N GLU A 172 3.43 -22.31 7.25
CA GLU A 172 4.80 -22.69 6.89
C GLU A 172 5.88 -21.83 7.57
N ASN A 173 5.56 -20.57 7.92
CA ASN A 173 6.57 -19.57 8.28
C ASN A 173 6.38 -18.95 9.67
N VAL A 174 5.32 -19.31 10.40
CA VAL A 174 5.07 -18.82 11.76
C VAL A 174 5.19 -19.98 12.73
N ASP A 175 5.80 -19.72 13.89
CA ASP A 175 5.89 -20.70 14.96
C ASP A 175 4.49 -21.20 15.34
N HIS A 176 4.27 -22.51 15.20
CA HIS A 176 3.00 -23.15 15.51
C HIS A 176 2.60 -22.97 16.97
N GLY A 177 3.54 -22.72 17.89
CA GLY A 177 3.20 -22.37 19.29
C GLY A 177 2.40 -21.07 19.42
N LEU A 178 2.39 -20.23 18.38
CA LEU A 178 1.59 -19.00 18.30
C LEU A 178 0.24 -19.22 17.59
N LEU A 179 0.05 -20.36 16.93
CA LEU A 179 -1.14 -20.67 16.16
C LEU A 179 -1.89 -21.81 16.87
N ASP A 180 -2.97 -21.48 17.57
CA ASP A 180 -3.82 -22.51 18.18
C ASP A 180 -4.66 -23.20 17.08
N ILE A 181 -4.06 -24.29 16.55
CA ILE A 181 -4.58 -25.07 15.43
C ILE A 181 -5.86 -25.83 15.80
N GLU A 182 -5.98 -26.29 17.04
CA GLU A 182 -7.17 -27.01 17.50
C GLU A 182 -8.40 -26.08 17.45
N THR A 183 -8.28 -24.89 18.04
CA THR A 183 -9.33 -23.87 17.94
C THR A 183 -9.57 -23.45 16.49
N ALA A 184 -8.53 -23.36 15.67
CA ALA A 184 -8.68 -23.04 14.25
C ALA A 184 -9.47 -24.11 13.48
N VAL A 185 -9.24 -25.40 13.74
CA VAL A 185 -9.99 -26.51 13.15
C VAL A 185 -11.44 -26.44 13.58
N ASP A 186 -11.72 -26.25 14.88
CA ASP A 186 -13.09 -26.11 15.38
C ASP A 186 -13.82 -24.91 14.74
N VAL A 187 -13.16 -23.75 14.65
CA VAL A 187 -13.72 -22.57 13.98
C VAL A 187 -14.00 -22.84 12.50
N ALA A 188 -13.08 -23.50 11.79
CA ALA A 188 -13.27 -23.84 10.37
C ALA A 188 -14.43 -24.84 10.18
N CYS A 189 -14.55 -25.84 11.06
CA CYS A 189 -15.64 -26.81 11.10
C CYS A 189 -16.99 -26.14 11.35
N ARG A 190 -17.11 -25.30 12.40
CA ARG A 190 -18.34 -24.56 12.73
C ARG A 190 -18.81 -23.64 11.60
N ARG A 191 -17.89 -23.23 10.71
CA ARG A 191 -18.19 -22.38 9.55
C ARG A 191 -18.31 -23.15 8.23
N GLY A 192 -18.24 -24.48 8.25
CA GLY A 192 -18.35 -25.34 7.07
C GLY A 192 -17.23 -25.13 6.05
N LYS A 193 -16.04 -24.72 6.49
CA LYS A 193 -14.90 -24.39 5.61
C LYS A 193 -14.02 -25.63 5.36
N TYR A 194 -14.57 -26.62 4.67
CA TYR A 194 -13.91 -27.92 4.44
C TYR A 194 -12.47 -27.82 3.92
N ASN A 195 -12.19 -26.91 2.97
CA ASN A 195 -10.85 -26.71 2.44
C ASN A 195 -9.87 -26.19 3.50
N MET A 196 -10.34 -25.33 4.42
CA MET A 196 -9.53 -24.84 5.54
C MET A 196 -9.26 -25.97 6.53
N VAL A 197 -10.28 -26.77 6.88
CA VAL A 197 -10.14 -27.93 7.77
C VAL A 197 -9.10 -28.91 7.23
N LYS A 198 -9.22 -29.28 5.94
CA LYS A 198 -8.25 -30.18 5.29
C LYS A 198 -6.83 -29.62 5.37
N MET A 199 -6.66 -28.34 5.10
CA MET A 199 -5.36 -27.68 5.10
C MET A 199 -4.76 -27.57 6.50
N LEU A 200 -5.57 -27.30 7.52
CA LEU A 200 -5.14 -27.30 8.91
C LEU A 200 -4.72 -28.70 9.35
N LEU A 201 -5.50 -29.74 9.04
CA LEU A 201 -5.16 -31.12 9.41
C LEU A 201 -3.89 -31.63 8.71
N LEU A 202 -3.70 -31.32 7.43
CA LEU A 202 -2.49 -31.71 6.70
C LEU A 202 -1.21 -31.09 7.26
N ASN A 203 -1.29 -29.87 7.81
CA ASN A 203 -0.15 -29.23 8.48
C ASN A 203 0.10 -29.77 9.90
N VAL A 204 -0.74 -30.69 10.34
CA VAL A 204 -0.65 -31.28 11.67
C VAL A 204 -0.47 -32.80 11.63
N GLU A 205 -0.57 -33.45 10.47
CA GLU A 205 -0.14 -34.86 10.36
C GLU A 205 1.36 -35.07 10.70
N ASP A 206 2.17 -33.99 10.76
CA ASP A 206 3.53 -34.01 11.30
C ASP A 206 3.60 -33.95 12.86
N LYS A 207 2.48 -33.76 13.57
CA LYS A 207 2.38 -33.72 15.04
C LYS A 207 0.99 -34.16 15.53
N GLU A 208 0.91 -35.29 16.23
CA GLU A 208 -0.33 -35.84 16.82
C GLU A 208 -1.29 -34.76 17.39
N ILE A 209 -2.42 -34.51 16.71
CA ILE A 209 -3.58 -33.87 17.36
C ILE A 209 -4.31 -34.96 18.11
N ASP A 210 -4.42 -34.79 19.41
CA ASP A 210 -5.37 -35.56 20.20
C ASP A 210 -6.80 -35.03 19.96
N VAL A 211 -7.44 -35.55 18.91
CA VAL A 211 -8.86 -35.29 18.61
C VAL A 211 -9.82 -36.00 19.57
N SER A 212 -9.34 -36.64 20.64
CA SER A 212 -10.20 -37.39 21.58
C SER A 212 -10.88 -36.52 22.65
N SER A 213 -10.56 -35.23 22.77
CA SER A 213 -11.17 -34.36 23.79
C SER A 213 -12.50 -33.70 23.36
N ASN A 214 -13.46 -34.47 22.84
CA ASN A 214 -14.88 -34.09 22.90
C ASN A 214 -15.80 -35.27 22.53
N ARG A 215 -15.98 -36.20 23.48
CA ARG A 215 -17.29 -36.74 23.92
C ARG A 215 -17.14 -37.76 25.05
#